data_AF-A0A9D4S7C7-F1
#
_entry.id   AF-A0A9D4S7C7-F1
#
_cell.length_a   1.000
_cell.length_b   1.000
_cell.length_c   1.000
_cell.angle_alpha   90.00
_cell.angle_beta   90.00
_cell.angle_gamma   90.00
#
_symmetry.space_group_name_H-M   'P 1'
#
loop_
_entity.id
_entity.type
_entity.pdbx_description
1 polymer ?
#
loop_
_entity_poly.entity_id
_entity_poly.type
_entity_poly.pdbx_seq_one_letter_code
_entity_poly.pdbx_strand_id
1 'polypeptide(L)'
;MDQWKEFDSWYERCNSWLKEVELKVKDTELKATLKDKQTQLERLRKLQEELNGRQGDIDSLSDSAQDLVRVSTDTRVISQASQLASKYQTLKVTVKVCG
;
A
#
# COMPACT_ATOMS: atom_id res chain seq x y z
N MET A 1 -16.21 -21.02 2.43
CA MET A 1 -16.57 -19.60 2.23
C MET A 1 -15.51 -18.66 2.84
N ASP A 2 -14.33 -19.19 3.15
CA ASP A 2 -13.36 -18.53 4.04
C ASP A 2 -12.33 -17.69 3.28
N GLN A 3 -12.00 -18.08 2.04
CA GLN A 3 -11.07 -17.32 1.18
C GLN A 3 -11.52 -15.88 0.92
N TRP A 4 -12.84 -15.65 0.87
CA TRP A 4 -13.38 -14.30 0.68
C TRP A 4 -13.22 -13.45 1.95
N LYS A 5 -13.48 -14.03 3.12
CA LYS A 5 -13.26 -13.33 4.40
C LYS A 5 -11.77 -13.06 4.66
N GLU A 6 -10.91 -13.97 4.25
CA GLU A 6 -9.46 -13.83 4.35
C GLU A 6 -8.95 -12.72 3.41
N PHE A 7 -9.41 -12.71 2.16
CA PHE A 7 -9.12 -11.64 1.20
C PHE A 7 -9.62 -10.28 1.71
N ASP A 8 -10.85 -10.20 2.21
CA ASP A 8 -11.44 -8.93 2.68
C ASP A 8 -10.71 -8.40 3.94
N SER A 9 -10.38 -9.30 4.87
CA SER A 9 -9.57 -8.95 6.06
C SER A 9 -8.18 -8.46 5.68
N TRP A 10 -7.56 -9.10 4.69
CA TRP A 10 -6.24 -8.71 4.22
C TRP A 10 -6.28 -7.43 3.39
N TYR A 11 -7.30 -7.25 2.55
CA TYR A 11 -7.59 -6.02 1.83
C TYR A 11 -7.71 -4.84 2.80
N GLU A 12 -8.52 -4.96 3.85
CA GLU A 12 -8.70 -3.89 4.84
C GLU A 12 -7.41 -3.58 5.60
N ARG A 13 -6.61 -4.61 5.91
CA ARG A 13 -5.30 -4.44 6.56
C ARG A 13 -4.33 -3.69 5.65
N CYS A 14 -4.26 -4.04 4.37
CA CYS A 14 -3.42 -3.35 3.39
C CYS A 14 -3.91 -1.92 3.14
N ASN A 15 -5.22 -1.71 3.00
CA ASN A 15 -5.83 -0.41 2.77
C ASN A 15 -5.62 0.54 3.95
N SER A 16 -5.76 0.04 5.19
CA SER A 16 -5.48 0.82 6.40
C SER A 16 -4.02 1.21 6.50
N TRP A 17 -3.11 0.27 6.25
CA TRP A 17 -1.67 0.55 6.23
C TRP A 17 -1.30 1.60 5.18
N LEU A 18 -1.83 1.53 3.96
CA LEU A 18 -1.58 2.55 2.94
C LEU A 18 -2.04 3.94 3.38
N LYS A 19 -3.23 4.06 3.99
CA LYS A 19 -3.71 5.35 4.51
C LYS A 19 -2.78 5.93 5.57
N GLU A 20 -2.24 5.08 6.47
CA GLU A 20 -1.26 5.52 7.46
C GLU A 20 0.03 6.01 6.80
N VAL A 21 0.52 5.32 5.77
CA VAL A 21 1.71 5.75 5.02
C VAL A 21 1.44 7.07 4.30
N GLU A 22 0.28 7.25 3.64
CA GLU A 22 -0.10 8.52 2.99
C GLU A 22 -0.11 9.68 4.00
N LEU A 23 -0.68 9.47 5.19
CA LEU A 23 -0.69 10.46 6.26
C LEU A 23 0.72 10.81 6.72
N LYS A 24 1.59 9.81 6.91
CA LYS A 24 2.99 10.02 7.31
C LYS A 24 3.78 10.79 6.26
N VAL A 25 3.61 10.47 4.98
CA VAL A 25 4.26 11.17 3.87
C VAL A 25 3.77 12.62 3.78
N LYS A 26 2.45 12.84 3.89
CA LYS A 26 1.85 14.18 3.86
C LYS A 26 2.25 15.04 5.07
N ASP A 27 2.31 14.46 6.27
CA ASP A 27 2.82 15.14 7.47
C ASP A 27 4.31 15.50 7.33
N THR A 28 5.09 14.64 6.68
CA THR A 28 6.50 14.89 6.35
C THR A 28 6.64 16.07 5.38
N GLU A 29 5.84 16.10 4.30
CA GLU A 29 5.82 17.20 3.33
C GLU A 29 5.39 18.55 3.96
N LEU A 30 4.37 18.54 4.83
CA LEU A 30 3.89 19.74 5.54
C LEU A 30 4.91 20.31 6.54
N LYS A 31 5.82 19.48 7.05
CA LYS A 31 6.83 19.86 8.05
C LYS A 31 8.17 20.31 7.46
N ALA A 32 8.24 20.66 6.17
CA ALA A 32 9.44 21.05 5.42
C ALA A 32 10.17 22.34 5.89
N THR A 33 10.35 22.53 7.21
CA THR A 33 11.30 23.45 7.82
C THR A 33 12.63 22.73 8.03
N LEU A 34 13.73 23.42 7.75
CA LEU A 34 15.11 22.90 7.61
C LEU A 34 15.64 22.03 8.78
N LYS A 35 15.03 22.10 9.96
CA LYS A 35 15.56 21.56 11.23
C LYS A 35 15.28 20.06 11.44
N ASP A 36 14.33 19.48 10.69
CA ASP A 36 13.88 18.08 10.87
C ASP A 36 14.39 17.13 9.77
N LYS A 37 15.18 17.63 8.80
CA LYS A 37 15.54 16.93 7.56
C LYS A 37 16.17 15.53 7.75
N GLN A 38 16.97 15.33 8.80
CA GLN A 38 17.58 14.02 9.08
C GLN A 38 16.56 12.98 9.56
N THR A 39 15.72 13.36 10.52
CA THR A 39 14.62 12.52 11.02
C THR A 39 13.63 12.19 9.90
N GLN A 40 13.36 13.15 9.01
CA GLN A 40 12.51 12.95 7.84
C GLN A 40 13.13 11.99 6.82
N LEU A 41 14.43 12.11 6.52
CA LEU A 41 15.14 11.19 5.63
C LEU A 41 15.14 9.76 6.16
N GLU A 42 15.37 9.56 7.46
CA GLU A 42 15.31 8.23 8.08
C GLU A 42 13.90 7.63 8.02
N ARG A 43 12.86 8.46 8.23
CA ARG A 43 11.46 8.03 8.08
C ARG A 43 11.12 7.65 6.65
N LEU A 44 11.50 8.49 5.67
CA LEU A 44 11.28 8.21 4.26
C LEU A 44 12.01 6.94 3.80
N ARG A 45 13.25 6.74 4.25
CA ARG A 45 14.00 5.50 3.98
C ARG A 45 13.31 4.26 4.55
N LYS A 46 12.88 4.31 5.82
CA LYS A 46 12.10 3.21 6.41
C LYS A 46 10.81 2.94 5.64
N LEU A 47 10.06 3.98 5.30
CA LEU A 47 8.85 3.85 4.48
C LEU A 47 9.16 3.22 3.13
N GLN A 48 10.28 3.58 2.50
CA GLN A 48 10.70 3.03 1.22
C GLN A 48 11.08 1.54 1.32
N GLU A 49 11.76 1.13 2.39
CA GLU A 49 12.01 -0.29 2.69
C GLU A 49 10.72 -1.06 2.96
N GLU A 50 9.82 -0.52 3.79
CA GLU A 50 8.52 -1.15 4.08
C GLU A 50 7.66 -1.30 2.82
N LEU A 51 7.65 -0.28 1.95
CA LEU A 51 6.98 -0.34 0.65
C LEU A 51 7.59 -1.48 -0.17
N ASN A 52 8.91 -1.47 -0.40
CA ASN A 52 9.56 -2.52 -1.19
C ASN A 52 9.32 -3.93 -0.64
N GLY A 53 9.31 -4.11 0.69
CA GLY A 53 9.02 -5.40 1.33
C GLY A 53 7.57 -5.87 1.10
N ARG A 54 6.61 -4.94 1.03
CA ARG A 54 5.19 -5.24 0.78
C ARG A 54 4.83 -5.36 -0.70
N GLN A 55 5.78 -5.17 -1.62
CA GLN A 55 5.49 -5.36 -3.04
C GLN A 55 5.05 -6.79 -3.33
N GLY A 56 5.73 -7.78 -2.75
CA GLY A 56 5.34 -9.19 -2.89
C GLY A 56 3.96 -9.49 -2.32
N ASP A 57 3.55 -8.78 -1.27
CA ASP A 57 2.20 -8.89 -0.70
C ASP A 57 1.14 -8.38 -1.69
N ILE A 58 1.37 -7.22 -2.33
CA ILE A 58 0.44 -6.66 -3.33
C ILE A 58 0.36 -7.52 -4.59
N ASP A 59 1.48 -8.11 -5.02
CA ASP A 59 1.50 -9.04 -6.15
C ASP A 59 0.71 -10.31 -5.80
N SER A 60 0.94 -10.89 -4.62
CA SER A 60 0.18 -12.05 -4.12
C SER A 60 -1.33 -11.76 -3.95
N LEU A 61 -1.70 -10.51 -3.66
CA LEU A 61 -3.10 -10.06 -3.57
C LEU A 61 -3.76 -10.08 -4.94
N SER A 62 -3.02 -9.61 -5.95
CA SER A 62 -3.50 -9.58 -7.32
C SER A 62 -3.69 -10.99 -7.86
N ASP A 63 -2.75 -11.90 -7.57
CA ASP A 63 -2.84 -13.31 -7.96
C ASP A 63 -4.03 -14.00 -7.25
N SER A 64 -4.14 -13.82 -5.94
CA SER A 64 -5.26 -14.38 -5.16
C SER A 64 -6.62 -13.85 -5.63
N ALA A 65 -6.70 -12.57 -5.99
CA ALA A 65 -7.91 -11.97 -6.54
C ALA A 65 -8.27 -12.58 -7.91
N GLN A 66 -7.28 -12.87 -8.75
CA GLN A 66 -7.52 -13.57 -10.03
C GLN A 66 -8.04 -14.98 -9.81
N ASP A 67 -7.46 -15.74 -8.88
CA ASP A 67 -7.96 -17.08 -8.56
C ASP A 67 -9.37 -17.05 -7.98
N LEU A 68 -9.64 -16.12 -7.06
CA LEU A 68 -10.99 -15.91 -6.51
C LEU A 68 -12.01 -15.54 -7.59
N VAL A 69 -11.65 -14.71 -8.58
CA VAL A 69 -12.57 -14.35 -9.67
C VAL A 69 -12.89 -15.56 -10.55
N ARG A 70 -11.90 -16.44 -10.77
CA ARG A 70 -12.09 -17.66 -11.58
C ARG A 70 -13.03 -18.65 -10.91
N VAL A 71 -13.02 -18.70 -9.58
CA VAL A 71 -13.85 -19.62 -8.79
C VAL A 71 -15.22 -19.03 -8.44
N SER A 72 -15.30 -17.72 -8.20
CA SER A 72 -16.53 -17.05 -7.72
C SER A 72 -17.24 -16.17 -8.74
N THR A 73 -16.64 -15.88 -9.91
CA THR A 73 -17.11 -14.90 -10.92
C THR A 73 -17.30 -13.47 -10.40
N ASP A 74 -16.89 -13.18 -9.16
CA ASP A 74 -17.11 -11.91 -8.49
C ASP A 74 -15.99 -10.92 -8.82
N THR A 75 -16.20 -10.06 -9.82
CA THR A 75 -15.20 -9.09 -10.28
C THR A 75 -14.85 -8.01 -9.25
N ARG A 76 -15.55 -7.94 -8.10
CA ARG A 76 -15.24 -6.97 -7.04
C ARG A 76 -13.84 -7.17 -6.46
N VAL A 77 -13.37 -8.42 -6.34
CA VAL A 77 -12.03 -8.73 -5.80
C VAL A 77 -10.91 -8.19 -6.71
N ILE A 78 -11.11 -8.25 -8.03
CA ILE A 78 -10.19 -7.68 -9.02
C ILE A 78 -10.14 -6.16 -8.88
N SER A 79 -11.31 -5.52 -8.74
CA SER A 79 -11.40 -4.06 -8.56
C SER A 79 -10.72 -3.62 -7.26
N GLN A 80 -10.93 -4.34 -6.18
CA GLN A 80 -10.30 -4.08 -4.88
C GLN A 80 -8.78 -4.24 -4.95
N ALA A 81 -8.28 -5.36 -5.48
CA ALA A 81 -6.85 -5.59 -5.66
C ALA A 81 -6.19 -4.52 -6.54
N SER A 82 -6.82 -4.17 -7.66
CA SER A 82 -6.33 -3.13 -8.58
C SER A 82 -6.28 -1.75 -7.93
N GLN A 83 -7.28 -1.40 -7.11
CA GLN A 83 -7.30 -0.14 -6.37
C GLN A 83 -6.18 -0.09 -5.33
N LEU A 84 -5.95 -1.19 -4.62
CA LEU A 84 -4.85 -1.32 -3.65
C LEU A 84 -3.49 -1.18 -4.33
N ALA A 85 -3.28 -1.89 -5.43
CA ALA A 85 -2.05 -1.82 -6.22
C ALA A 85 -1.80 -0.40 -6.73
N SER A 86 -2.84 0.28 -7.24
CA SER A 86 -2.72 1.66 -7.72
C SER A 86 -2.32 2.63 -6.60
N LYS A 87 -2.98 2.56 -5.44
CA LYS A 87 -2.62 3.39 -4.27
C LYS A 87 -1.18 3.14 -3.82
N TYR A 88 -0.79 1.86 -3.75
CA TYR A 88 0.57 1.46 -3.39
C TYR A 88 1.62 2.02 -4.36
N GLN A 89 1.37 1.95 -5.67
CA GLN A 89 2.28 2.52 -6.68
C GLN A 89 2.38 4.05 -6.56
N THR A 90 1.27 4.75 -6.39
CA THR A 90 1.26 6.20 -6.16
C THR A 90 2.10 6.56 -4.93
N LEU A 91 1.88 5.87 -3.81
CA LEU A 91 2.67 6.06 -2.59
C LEU A 91 4.15 5.82 -2.79
N LYS A 92 4.52 4.75 -3.51
CA LYS A 92 5.90 4.43 -3.83
C LYS A 92 6.57 5.53 -4.65
N VAL A 93 5.84 6.08 -5.63
CA VAL A 93 6.31 7.23 -6.42
C VAL A 93 6.46 8.47 -5.54
N THR A 94 5.46 8.79 -4.71
CA THR A 94 5.51 9.96 -3.81
C THR A 94 6.69 9.89 -2.85
N VAL A 95 6.90 8.76 -2.17
CA VAL A 95 8.06 8.55 -1.27
C VAL A 95 9.38 8.70 -2.03
N LYS A 96 9.45 8.22 -3.28
CA LYS A 96 10.64 8.38 -4.13
C LYS A 96 10.88 9.83 -4.56
N VAL A 97 9.83 10.64 -4.75
CA VAL A 97 9.93 12.05 -5.16
C VAL A 97 10.29 12.96 -3.98
N CYS A 98 9.83 12.64 -2.77
CA CYS A 98 10.12 13.42 -1.56
C CYS A 98 11.51 13.13 -0.94
N GLY A 99 12.17 12.05 -1.35
CA GLY A 99 13.46 11.58 -0.82
C GLY A 99 14.70 12.18 -1.48
#